data_AF-A0A367VZA6-F1
#
_entry.id   AF-A0A367VZA6-F1
#
_cell.length_a   1.000
_cell.length_b   1.000
_cell.length_c   1.000
_cell.angle_alpha   90.00
_cell.angle_beta   90.00
_cell.angle_gamma   90.00
#
_symmetry.space_group_name_H-M   'P 1'
#
loop_
_entity.id
_entity.type
_entity.pdbx_description
1 polymer ?
#
loop_
_entity_poly.entity_id
_entity_poly.type
_entity_poly.pdbx_seq_one_letter_code
_entity_poly.pdbx_strand_id
1 'polypeptide(L)' 'MPEEHPSFEFDDSATFDENIAAFVEVIKELDAPLAETLALVLIGLGNGEEVEQATILNSLYKATGIEG' A
#
# COMPACT_ATOMS: atom_id res chain seq x y z
N MET A 1 23.41 13.28 -7.34
CA MET A 1 22.16 13.83 -7.89
C MET A 1 21.10 13.54 -6.84
N PRO A 2 20.20 14.48 -6.48
CA PRO A 2 19.08 14.12 -5.61
C PRO A 2 18.29 13.02 -6.32
N GLU A 3 18.06 11.90 -5.64
CA GLU A 3 17.25 10.82 -6.18
C GLU A 3 15.80 11.33 -6.22
N GLU A 4 15.21 11.37 -7.42
CA GLU A 4 13.79 11.67 -7.56
C GLU A 4 13.02 10.50 -6.94
N HIS A 5 12.44 10.72 -5.76
CA HIS A 5 11.55 9.75 -5.15
C HIS A 5 10.22 9.77 -5.90
N PRO A 6 9.65 8.60 -6.27
CA PRO A 6 8.34 8.54 -6.86
C PRO A 6 7.30 9.09 -5.87
N SER A 7 6.46 10.02 -6.33
CA SER A 7 5.43 10.69 -5.54
C SER A 7 4.05 10.28 -6.01
N PHE A 8 3.15 10.00 -5.06
CA PHE A 8 1.74 9.76 -5.34
C PHE A 8 0.92 11.02 -5.07
N GLU A 9 0.06 11.39 -6.02
CA GLU A 9 -0.98 12.42 -5.86
C GLU A 9 -2.35 11.76 -6.03
N PHE A 10 -3.31 12.11 -5.17
CA PHE A 10 -4.67 11.59 -5.26
C PHE A 10 -5.42 12.28 -6.41
N ASP A 11 -6.03 11.48 -7.28
CA ASP A 11 -6.82 11.97 -8.41
C ASP A 11 -8.33 11.91 -8.06
N ASP A 12 -8.93 13.08 -7.84
CA ASP A 12 -10.36 13.23 -7.54
C ASP A 12 -11.28 12.79 -8.71
N SER A 13 -10.75 12.66 -9.92
CA SER A 13 -11.48 12.17 -11.08
C SER A 13 -11.44 10.65 -11.23
N ALA A 14 -10.53 9.99 -10.51
CA ALA A 14 -10.37 8.55 -10.50
C ALA A 14 -11.21 7.90 -9.39
N THR A 15 -11.60 6.65 -9.60
CA THR A 15 -12.24 5.84 -8.57
C THR A 15 -11.27 5.55 -7.42
N PHE A 16 -11.81 5.14 -6.27
CA PHE A 16 -10.99 4.72 -5.14
C PHE A 16 -10.02 3.60 -5.53
N ASP A 17 -10.50 2.57 -6.24
CA ASP A 17 -9.67 1.44 -6.67
C ASP A 17 -8.55 1.86 -7.62
N GLU A 18 -8.81 2.81 -8.52
CA GLU A 18 -7.80 3.36 -9.43
C GLU A 18 -6.72 4.14 -8.65
N ASN A 19 -7.13 4.93 -7.65
CA ASN A 19 -6.19 5.62 -6.76
C ASN A 19 -5.36 4.64 -5.92
N ILE A 20 -5.98 3.57 -5.38
CA ILE A 20 -5.25 2.51 -4.66
C ILE A 20 -4.25 1.82 -5.60
N ALA A 21 -4.65 1.47 -6.82
CA ALA A 21 -3.77 0.82 -7.78
C ALA A 21 -2.56 1.69 -8.14
N ALA A 22 -2.78 2.98 -8.39
CA ALA A 22 -1.71 3.93 -8.66
C ALA A 22 -0.76 4.11 -7.45
N PHE A 23 -1.30 4.19 -6.24
CA PHE A 23 -0.51 4.25 -5.01
C PHE A 23 0.35 3.00 -4.80
N VAL A 24 -0.22 1.81 -5.05
CA VAL A 24 0.49 0.53 -4.93
C VAL A 24 1.64 0.43 -5.93
N GLU A 25 1.45 0.87 -7.18
CA GLU A 25 2.52 0.88 -8.17
C GLU A 25 3.67 1.83 -7.77
N VAL A 26 3.36 2.99 -7.19
CA VAL A 26 4.39 3.89 -6.62
C VAL A 26 5.18 3.22 -5.49
N ILE A 27 4.50 2.52 -4.57
CA ILE A 27 5.21 1.80 -3.49
C ILE A 27 6.04 0.66 -4.05
N LYS A 28 5.59 -0.02 -5.10
CA LYS A 28 6.28 -1.18 -5.69
C LYS A 28 7.64 -0.81 -6.30
N GLU A 29 7.79 0.43 -6.77
CA GLU A 29 9.09 0.98 -7.20
C GLU A 29 10.09 1.13 -6.04
N LEU A 30 9.59 1.27 -4.81
CA LEU A 30 10.39 1.39 -3.59
C LEU A 30 10.61 0.04 -2.92
N ASP A 31 9.53 -0.74 -2.73
CA ASP A 31 9.51 -2.01 -2.02
C ASP A 31 8.31 -2.85 -2.52
N ALA A 32 8.59 -3.82 -3.39
CA ALA A 32 7.56 -4.69 -3.96
C ALA A 32 6.83 -5.57 -2.92
N PRO A 33 7.51 -6.26 -1.97
CA PRO A 33 6.84 -6.98 -0.89
C PRO A 33 5.87 -6.13 -0.05
N LEU A 34 6.27 -4.89 0.25
CA LEU A 34 5.44 -3.95 0.99
C LEU A 34 4.21 -3.51 0.18
N ALA A 35 4.40 -3.23 -1.11
CA ALA A 35 3.31 -2.83 -2.02
C ALA A 35 2.22 -3.90 -2.10
N GLU A 36 2.60 -5.17 -2.27
CA GLU A 36 1.66 -6.30 -2.36
C GLU A 36 0.85 -6.46 -1.07
N THR A 37 1.51 -6.29 0.07
CA THR A 37 0.86 -6.37 1.39
C THR A 37 -0.13 -5.23 1.61
N LEU A 38 0.27 -3.99 1.29
CA LEU A 38 -0.57 -2.82 1.47
C LEU A 38 -1.77 -2.83 0.52
N ALA A 39 -1.62 -3.32 -0.71
CA ALA A 39 -2.71 -3.40 -1.68
C ALA A 39 -3.92 -4.16 -1.12
N LEU A 40 -3.70 -5.34 -0.53
CA LEU A 40 -4.76 -6.17 0.03
C LEU A 40 -5.48 -5.46 1.19
N VAL A 41 -4.73 -4.80 2.07
CA VAL A 41 -5.28 -4.05 3.20
C VAL A 41 -6.10 -2.85 2.73
N LEU A 42 -5.58 -2.08 1.78
CA LEU A 42 -6.22 -0.87 1.27
C LEU A 42 -7.52 -1.17 0.52
N ILE A 43 -7.56 -2.25 -0.26
CA ILE A 43 -8.78 -2.72 -0.92
C ILE A 43 -9.82 -3.15 0.12
N GLY A 44 -9.42 -3.90 1.15
CA GLY A 44 -10.32 -4.31 2.24
C GLY A 44 -10.93 -3.12 2.97
N LEU A 45 -10.10 -2.12 3.33
CA LEU A 45 -10.57 -0.86 3.94
C LEU A 45 -11.52 -0.09 3.02
N GLY A 46 -11.24 -0.03 1.72
CA GLY A 46 -12.11 0.59 0.72
C GLY A 46 -13.50 -0.05 0.62
N ASN A 47 -13.55 -1.37 0.78
CA ASN A 47 -14.80 -2.13 0.80
C ASN A 47 -15.55 -2.09 2.14
N GLY A 48 -15.02 -1.34 3.13
CA GLY A 48 -15.63 -1.23 4.46
C GLY A 48 -15.45 -2.48 5.32
N GLU A 49 -14.47 -3.33 4.99
CA GLU A 49 -14.11 -4.47 5.84
C GLU A 49 -13.42 -3.96 7.11
N GLU A 50 -13.80 -4.52 8.26
CA GLU A 50 -13.05 -4.31 9.50
C GLU A 50 -11.69 -5.01 9.38
N VAL A 51 -10.64 -4.23 9.14
CA VAL A 51 -9.28 -4.75 9.16
C VAL A 51 -8.71 -4.61 10.57
N GLU A 52 -8.46 -5.74 11.22
CA GLU A 52 -7.81 -5.75 12.53
C GLU A 52 -6.40 -5.16 12.43
N GLN A 53 -6.08 -4.16 13.27
CA GLN A 53 -4.79 -3.49 13.29
C GLN A 53 -3.61 -4.47 13.44
N ALA A 54 -3.80 -5.55 14.22
CA ALA A 54 -2.81 -6.60 14.41
C ALA A 54 -2.48 -7.33 13.10
N THR A 55 -3.46 -7.54 12.23
CA THR A 55 -3.29 -8.16 10.91
C THR A 55 -2.48 -7.26 9.98
N ILE A 56 -2.74 -5.95 10.00
CA ILE A 56 -1.96 -4.95 9.24
C ILE A 56 -0.50 -4.97 9.70
N LEU A 57 -0.26 -4.83 11.01
CA LEU A 57 1.09 -4.82 11.58
C LEU A 57 1.85 -6.12 11.27
N ASN A 58 1.22 -7.28 11.45
CA ASN A 58 1.85 -8.57 11.16
C ASN A 58 2.21 -8.71 9.67
N SER A 59 1.35 -8.23 8.78
CA SER A 59 1.63 -8.29 7.33
C SER A 59 2.79 -7.35 6.95
N LEU A 60 2.85 -6.16 7.55
CA LEU A 60 3.97 -5.22 7.37
C LEU A 60 5.29 -5.78 7.92
N TYR A 61 5.27 -6.43 9.09
CA TYR A 61 6.44 -7.12 9.65
C TYR A 61 6.94 -8.22 8.71
N LYS A 62 6.04 -9.03 8.15
CA LYS A 62 6.38 -10.04 7.14
C LYS A 62 6.98 -9.43 5.87
N ALA A 63 6.42 -8.33 5.37
CA ALA A 63 6.92 -7.65 4.17
C ALA A 63 8.34 -7.10 4.35
N THR A 64 8.66 -6.60 5.55
CA THR A 64 9.98 -6.02 5.88
C THR A 64 11.01 -7.06 6.34
N GLY A 65 10.65 -8.34 6.45
CA GLY A 65 11.51 -9.41 6.95
C GLY A 65 11.87 -9.27 8.44
N ILE A 66 11.18 -8.39 9.16
CA ILE A 66 11.33 -8.22 10.61
C ILE A 66 10.33 -9.19 11.25
N GLU A 67 10.81 -10.34 11.73
CA GLU A 67 9.96 -11.23 12.53
C GLU A 67 9.58 -10.52 13.83
N GLY A 68 8.28 -10.31 14.03
CA GLY A 68 7.69 -9.68 15.22
C GLY A 68 7.53 -10.63 16.40
#